data_AF-A0A7V7UU52-F1
#
_entry.id   AF-A0A7V7UU52-F1
#
_cell.length_a   1.000
_cell.length_b   1.000
_cell.length_c   1.000
_cell.angle_alpha   90.00
_cell.angle_beta   90.00
_cell.angle_gamma   90.00
#
_symmetry.space_group_name_H-M   'P 1'
#
loop_
_entity.id
_entity.type
_entity.pdbx_description
1 polymer ?
#
loop_
_entity_poly.entity_id
_entity_poly.type
_entity_poly.pdbx_seq_one_letter_code
_entity_poly.pdbx_strand_id
1 'polypeptide(L)'
;MRDTYLAYPELMERFGERGKEKCKEDNGHHFKNLETAFSVNEPKIFLDYSHWLNNVLTSRGMKTEHIIDNFERIYSKIEGQLSAEREEFYRKALVLALSSLKEI
;
A
#
# COMPACT_ATOMS: atom_id res chain seq x y z
N MET A 1 5.87 9.97 1.68
CA MET A 1 6.37 9.05 2.74
C MET A 1 7.15 9.73 3.84
N ARG A 2 7.40 11.05 3.81
CA ARG A 2 7.73 11.76 5.06
C ARG A 2 6.54 11.77 6.03
N ASP A 3 5.32 11.71 5.48
CA ASP A 3 4.07 11.91 6.22
C ASP A 3 3.69 10.74 7.14
N THR A 4 4.01 9.48 6.79
CA THR A 4 3.65 8.30 7.61
C THR A 4 4.31 8.32 8.99
N TYR A 5 5.58 8.74 9.09
CA TYR A 5 6.27 8.85 10.38
C TYR A 5 5.91 10.12 11.16
N LEU A 6 5.36 11.13 10.50
CA LEU A 6 4.75 12.27 11.19
C LEU A 6 3.38 11.91 11.76
N ALA A 7 2.62 11.08 11.04
CA ALA A 7 1.32 10.57 11.46
C ALA A 7 1.44 9.51 12.57
N TYR A 8 2.53 8.72 12.57
CA TYR A 8 2.77 7.62 13.52
C TYR A 8 4.18 7.71 14.14
N PRO A 9 4.39 8.61 15.12
CA PRO A 9 5.69 8.78 15.77
C PRO A 9 6.21 7.50 16.46
N GLU A 10 5.31 6.63 16.91
CA GLU A 10 5.65 5.34 17.51
C GLU A 10 6.34 4.37 16.53
N LEU A 11 6.07 4.50 15.22
CA LEU A 11 6.80 3.74 14.19
C LEU A 11 8.23 4.25 14.06
N MET A 12 8.46 5.55 14.27
CA MET A 12 9.80 6.13 14.27
C MET A 12 10.60 5.67 15.49
N GLU A 13 9.98 5.64 16.67
CA GLU A 13 10.60 5.13 17.91
C GLU A 13 10.99 3.65 17.78
N ARG A 14 10.14 2.84 17.13
CA ARG A 14 10.33 1.39 17.04
C ARG A 14 11.26 0.93 15.91
N PHE A 15 11.25 1.61 14.77
CA PHE A 15 12.00 1.16 13.56
C PHE A 15 13.11 2.14 13.12
N GLY A 16 13.13 3.37 13.65
CA GLY A 16 14.15 4.37 13.36
C GLY A 16 14.32 4.71 11.87
N GLU A 17 15.49 5.23 11.50
CA GLU A 17 15.82 5.59 10.12
C GLU A 17 15.77 4.39 9.15
N ARG A 18 16.09 3.19 9.63
CA ARG A 18 15.99 1.95 8.85
C ARG A 18 14.54 1.62 8.47
N GLY A 19 13.58 2.02 9.30
CA GLY A 19 12.15 1.98 8.97
C GLY A 19 11.83 2.85 7.76
N LYS A 20 12.35 4.08 7.70
CA LYS A 20 12.09 5.01 6.58
C LYS A 20 12.61 4.49 5.24
N GLU A 21 13.77 3.85 5.24
CA GLU A 21 14.33 3.22 4.05
C GLU A 21 13.43 2.08 3.56
N LYS A 22 13.02 1.18 4.46
CA LYS A 22 12.08 0.09 4.15
C LYS A 22 10.73 0.60 3.69
N CYS A 23 10.24 1.70 4.25
CA CYS A 23 9.00 2.33 3.82
C CYS A 23 9.11 2.75 2.33
N LYS A 24 10.23 3.36 1.92
CA LYS A 24 10.46 3.69 0.50
C LYS A 24 10.54 2.44 -0.39
N GLU A 25 11.16 1.37 0.07
CA GLU A 25 11.19 0.08 -0.64
C GLU A 25 9.80 -0.52 -0.80
N ASP A 26 8.97 -0.47 0.25
CA ASP A 26 7.59 -0.97 0.26
C ASP A 26 6.74 -0.26 -0.79
N ASN A 27 6.93 1.06 -0.97
CA ASN A 27 6.28 1.77 -2.08
C ASN A 27 6.62 1.18 -3.45
N GLY A 28 7.89 0.87 -3.69
CA GLY A 28 8.30 0.20 -4.92
C GLY A 28 7.62 -1.16 -5.09
N HIS A 29 7.48 -1.93 -4.00
CA HIS A 29 6.78 -3.21 -4.00
C HIS A 29 5.29 -3.07 -4.29
N HIS A 30 4.61 -2.06 -3.73
CA HIS A 30 3.19 -1.81 -4.02
C HIS A 30 2.96 -1.52 -5.51
N PHE A 31 3.74 -0.60 -6.09
CA PHE A 31 3.61 -0.26 -7.51
C PHE A 31 3.97 -1.42 -8.43
N LYS A 32 4.95 -2.25 -8.07
CA LYS A 32 5.26 -3.47 -8.85
C LYS A 32 4.09 -4.45 -8.87
N ASN A 33 3.39 -4.62 -7.75
CA ASN A 33 2.21 -5.50 -7.69
C ASN A 33 1.02 -4.90 -8.44
N LEU A 34 0.81 -3.58 -8.39
CA LEU A 34 -0.19 -2.90 -9.21
C LEU A 34 0.11 -3.05 -10.71
N GLU A 35 1.36 -2.89 -11.13
CA GLU A 35 1.76 -3.06 -12.53
C GLU A 35 1.61 -4.51 -12.98
N THR A 36 1.92 -5.47 -12.11
CA THR A 36 1.72 -6.91 -12.38
C THR A 36 0.24 -7.20 -12.59
N ALA A 37 -0.62 -6.74 -11.67
CA ALA A 37 -2.07 -6.89 -11.77
C ALA A 37 -2.61 -6.26 -13.06
N PHE A 38 -2.14 -5.07 -13.42
CA PHE A 38 -2.53 -4.37 -14.65
C PHE A 38 -2.10 -5.13 -15.91
N SER A 39 -0.84 -5.59 -15.95
CA SER A 39 -0.27 -6.29 -17.11
C SER A 39 -1.02 -7.57 -17.47
N VAL A 40 -1.66 -8.21 -16.48
CA VAL A 40 -2.47 -9.42 -16.67
C VAL A 40 -3.98 -9.16 -16.52
N ASN A 41 -4.37 -7.90 -16.37
CA ASN A 41 -5.74 -7.43 -16.19
C ASN A 41 -6.52 -8.16 -15.06
N GLU A 42 -5.85 -8.49 -13.96
CA GLU A 42 -6.43 -9.21 -12.81
C GLU A 42 -6.20 -8.43 -11.49
N PRO A 43 -7.18 -7.62 -11.03
CA PRO A 43 -7.06 -6.84 -9.80
C PRO A 43 -6.93 -7.72 -8.54
N LYS A 44 -7.38 -8.98 -8.56
CA LYS A 44 -7.26 -9.90 -7.43
C LYS A 44 -5.79 -10.17 -7.06
N ILE A 45 -4.85 -10.05 -7.99
CA ILE A 45 -3.41 -10.20 -7.69
C ILE A 45 -2.96 -9.16 -6.65
N PHE A 46 -3.43 -7.92 -6.78
CA PHE A 46 -3.12 -6.88 -5.80
C PHE A 46 -3.85 -7.09 -4.48
N LEU A 47 -5.09 -7.62 -4.50
CA LEU A 47 -5.82 -8.00 -3.30
C LEU A 47 -5.09 -9.10 -2.51
N ASP A 48 -4.68 -10.18 -3.17
CA ASP A 48 -3.96 -11.30 -2.54
C ASP A 48 -2.61 -10.82 -1.95
N TYR A 49 -1.89 -9.97 -2.69
CA TYR A 49 -0.71 -9.27 -2.20
C TYR A 49 -0.99 -8.46 -0.94
N SER A 50 -2.11 -7.74 -0.89
CA SER A 50 -2.51 -6.88 0.23
C SER A 50 -2.77 -7.68 1.50
N HIS A 51 -3.46 -8.83 1.40
CA HIS A 51 -3.66 -9.73 2.55
C HIS A 51 -2.37 -10.36 3.04
N TRP A 52 -1.52 -10.83 2.12
CA TRP A 52 -0.21 -11.37 2.48
C TRP A 52 0.63 -10.32 3.21
N LEU A 53 0.68 -9.10 2.68
CA LEU A 53 1.43 -8.00 3.29
C LEU A 53 0.88 -7.66 4.68
N ASN A 54 -0.44 -7.58 4.82
CA ASN A 54 -1.09 -7.33 6.11
C ASN A 54 -0.65 -8.37 7.15
N ASN A 55 -0.67 -9.66 6.81
CA ASN A 55 -0.24 -10.73 7.71
C ASN A 55 1.26 -10.62 8.07
N VAL A 56 2.11 -10.31 7.10
CA VAL A 56 3.55 -10.13 7.33
C VAL A 56 3.82 -8.94 8.25
N LEU A 57 3.17 -7.79 8.05
CA LEU A 57 3.43 -6.59 8.82
C LEU A 57 2.78 -6.64 10.21
N THR A 58 1.58 -7.20 10.34
CA THR A 58 0.92 -7.37 11.63
C THR A 58 1.66 -8.35 12.54
N SER A 59 2.23 -9.44 11.99
CA SER A 59 3.12 -10.33 12.75
C SER A 59 4.40 -9.65 13.27
N ARG A 60 4.78 -8.51 12.68
CA ARG A 60 5.93 -7.67 13.10
C ARG A 60 5.52 -6.49 13.99
N GLY A 61 4.25 -6.42 14.38
CA GLY A 61 3.73 -5.43 15.32
C GLY A 61 3.23 -4.13 14.68
N MET A 62 3.01 -4.10 13.36
CA MET A 62 2.22 -3.04 12.74
C MET A 62 0.72 -3.32 12.88
N LYS A 63 -0.11 -2.30 12.65
CA LYS A 63 -1.57 -2.44 12.59
C LYS A 63 -2.05 -2.38 11.16
N THR A 64 -3.15 -3.06 10.86
CA THR A 64 -3.82 -3.01 9.53
C THR A 64 -4.13 -1.57 9.11
N GLU A 65 -4.47 -0.70 10.06
CA GLU A 65 -4.65 0.75 9.87
C GLU A 65 -3.47 1.43 9.16
N HIS A 66 -2.22 1.02 9.44
CA HIS A 66 -1.05 1.59 8.78
C HIS A 66 -0.96 1.22 7.31
N ILE A 67 -1.40 0.00 6.94
CA ILE A 67 -1.44 -0.44 5.54
C ILE A 67 -2.56 0.30 4.80
N ILE A 68 -3.73 0.42 5.42
CA ILE A 68 -4.87 1.17 4.90
C ILE A 68 -4.47 2.62 4.61
N ASP A 69 -3.89 3.33 5.58
CA ASP A 69 -3.43 4.71 5.40
C ASP A 69 -2.44 4.83 4.23
N ASN A 70 -1.51 3.89 4.09
CA ASN A 70 -0.57 3.91 2.97
C ASN A 70 -1.26 3.73 1.62
N PHE A 71 -2.22 2.81 1.51
CA PHE A 71 -2.96 2.58 0.28
C PHE A 71 -3.87 3.76 -0.08
N GLU A 72 -4.50 4.41 0.90
CA GLU A 72 -5.27 5.64 0.69
C GLU A 72 -4.37 6.77 0.15
N ARG A 73 -3.15 6.91 0.69
CA ARG A 73 -2.16 7.88 0.17
C ARG A 73 -1.72 7.58 -1.26
N ILE A 74 -1.54 6.31 -1.61
CA ILE A 74 -1.24 5.91 -2.99
C ILE A 74 -2.41 6.28 -3.89
N TYR A 75 -3.64 5.91 -3.50
CA TYR A 75 -4.86 6.21 -4.25
C TYR A 75 -5.00 7.71 -4.57
N SER A 76 -4.77 8.59 -3.59
CA SER A 76 -4.80 10.04 -3.84
C SER A 76 -3.65 10.54 -4.72
N LYS A 77 -2.46 9.92 -4.62
CA LYS A 77 -1.26 10.40 -5.33
C LYS A 77 -1.17 9.98 -6.78
N ILE A 78 -1.87 8.93 -7.19
CA ILE A 78 -1.85 8.48 -8.59
C ILE A 78 -2.72 9.34 -9.52
N GLU A 79 -3.56 10.22 -8.95
CA GLU A 79 -4.44 11.10 -9.69
C GLU A 79 -3.69 12.00 -10.68
N GLY A 80 -4.00 11.84 -11.97
CA GLY A 80 -3.39 12.60 -13.06
C GLY A 80 -1.91 12.30 -13.28
N GLN A 81 -1.35 11.25 -12.65
CA GLN A 81 0.05 10.86 -12.79
C GLN A 81 0.26 9.72 -13.80
N LEU A 82 -0.81 9.05 -14.22
CA LEU A 82 -0.79 7.86 -15.07
C LEU A 82 -1.66 8.07 -16.32
N SER A 83 -1.55 7.19 -17.30
CA SER A 83 -2.55 7.10 -18.38
C SER A 83 -3.92 6.74 -17.80
N ALA A 84 -5.01 7.26 -18.38
CA ALA A 84 -6.36 7.06 -17.88
C ALA A 84 -6.71 5.58 -17.58
N GLU A 85 -6.39 4.67 -18.51
CA GLU A 85 -6.63 3.22 -18.36
C GLU A 85 -5.91 2.63 -17.12
N ARG A 86 -4.62 2.94 -16.99
CA ARG A 86 -3.81 2.47 -15.85
C ARG A 86 -4.27 3.08 -14.53
N GLU A 87 -4.62 4.36 -14.52
CA GLU A 87 -5.13 5.02 -13.32
C GLU A 87 -6.43 4.37 -12.86
N GLU A 88 -7.39 4.16 -13.78
CA GLU A 88 -8.66 3.50 -13.49
C GLU A 88 -8.45 2.10 -12.92
N PHE A 89 -7.57 1.30 -13.55
CA PHE A 89 -7.24 -0.03 -13.06
C PHE A 89 -6.60 0.01 -11.65
N TYR A 90 -5.62 0.88 -11.44
CA TYR A 90 -4.92 0.98 -10.15
C TYR A 90 -5.88 1.39 -9.04
N ARG A 91 -6.75 2.38 -9.31
CA ARG A 91 -7.80 2.80 -8.39
C ARG A 91 -8.75 1.65 -8.04
N LYS A 92 -9.19 0.88 -9.05
CA LYS A 92 -10.05 -0.29 -8.83
C LYS A 92 -9.37 -1.34 -7.94
N ALA A 93 -8.11 -1.67 -8.22
CA ALA A 93 -7.33 -2.62 -7.42
C ALA A 93 -7.13 -2.15 -5.97
N LEU A 94 -6.81 -0.87 -5.77
CA LEU A 94 -6.67 -0.24 -4.46
C LEU A 94 -7.98 -0.23 -3.68
N VAL A 95 -9.10 0.12 -4.32
CA VAL A 95 -10.44 0.11 -3.68
C VAL A 95 -10.83 -1.29 -3.23
N LEU A 96 -10.55 -2.30 -4.05
CA LEU A 96 -10.81 -3.70 -3.70
C LEU A 96 -10.01 -4.11 -2.45
N ALA A 97 -8.70 -3.81 -2.44
CA ALA A 97 -7.83 -4.08 -1.29
C ALA A 97 -8.27 -3.32 -0.03
N LEU A 98 -8.56 -2.03 -0.16
CA LEU A 98 -9.00 -1.19 0.96
C LEU A 98 -10.30 -1.68 1.57
N SER A 99 -11.28 -2.05 0.75
CA SER A 99 -12.57 -2.56 1.22
C SER A 99 -12.36 -3.85 2.01
N SER A 100 -11.56 -4.78 1.49
CA SER A 100 -11.32 -6.05 2.16
C SER A 100 -10.48 -5.91 3.44
N LEU A 101 -9.49 -5.02 3.48
CA LEU A 101 -8.69 -4.77 4.70
C LEU A 101 -9.50 -4.11 5.81
N LYS A 102 -10.55 -3.33 5.48
CA LYS A 102 -11.45 -2.69 6.46
C LYS A 102 -12.43 -3.67 7.11
N GLU A 103 -12.51 -4.91 6.60
CA GLU A 103 -13.35 -5.99 7.15
C GLU A 103 -12.57 -6.94 8.08
N ILE A 104 -11.25 -6.74 8.25
CA ILE A 104 -10.37 -7.53 9.15
C ILE A 104 -10.39 -6.96 10.56
#